data_AF-K2BDU6-F1
#
_entry.id   AF-K2BDU6-F1
#
_cell.length_a   1.000
_cell.length_b   1.000
_cell.length_c   1.000
_cell.angle_alpha   90.00
_cell.angle_beta   90.00
_cell.angle_gamma   90.00
#
_symmetry.space_group_name_H-M   'P 1'
#
loop_
_entity.id
_entity.type
_entity.pdbx_description
1 polymer ?
#
loop_
_entity_poly.entity_id
_entity_poly.type
_entity_poly.pdbx_seq_one_letter_code
_entity_poly.pdbx_strand_id
1 'polypeptide(L)'
;MPEIITKYPEVVMQVLQGSGAKCGTGEKQKILTHCPPGQFCSLPAGEMCVYGIQDISHMQQVSSTEIFQIIKDVPPMFSLMNLGLLAVIFLVGLFIGTRIK
;
A
#
# COMPACT_ATOMS: atom_id res chain seq x y z
N MET A 1 5.78 -10.64 2.77
CA MET A 1 6.64 -10.37 1.61
C MET A 1 7.61 -11.53 1.46
N PRO A 2 7.88 -12.04 0.24
CA PRO A 2 8.74 -13.20 0.07
C PRO A 2 10.16 -12.88 0.57
N GLU A 3 10.67 -13.64 1.53
CA GLU A 3 11.90 -13.33 2.26
C GLU A 3 13.09 -13.05 1.33
N ILE A 4 13.24 -13.87 0.28
CA ILE A 4 14.35 -13.76 -0.67
C ILE A 4 14.31 -12.44 -1.46
N ILE A 5 13.14 -11.96 -1.85
CA ILE A 5 12.99 -10.75 -2.68
C ILE A 5 13.41 -9.50 -1.92
N THR A 6 13.04 -9.40 -0.63
CA THR A 6 13.30 -8.19 0.15
C THR A 6 14.61 -8.20 0.91
N LYS A 7 15.08 -9.39 1.32
CA LYS A 7 16.30 -9.54 2.12
C LYS A 7 17.56 -9.63 1.27
N TYR A 8 17.44 -10.16 0.06
CA TYR A 8 18.55 -10.34 -0.89
C TYR A 8 18.18 -9.84 -2.30
N PRO A 9 17.81 -8.56 -2.45
CA PRO A 9 17.35 -8.02 -3.73
C PRO A 9 18.40 -8.18 -4.85
N GLU A 10 19.69 -8.04 -4.53
CA GLU A 10 20.79 -8.23 -5.46
C GLU A 10 20.87 -9.67 -6.01
N VAL A 11 20.63 -10.68 -5.16
CA VAL A 11 20.60 -12.09 -5.60
C VAL A 11 19.41 -12.32 -6.51
N VAL A 12 18.26 -11.74 -6.19
CA VAL A 12 17.07 -11.84 -7.04
C VAL A 12 17.30 -11.19 -8.39
N MET A 13 17.90 -9.99 -8.44
CA MET A 13 18.24 -9.37 -9.72
C MET A 13 19.19 -10.23 -10.55
N GLN A 14 20.20 -10.85 -9.94
CA GLN A 14 21.11 -11.77 -10.63
C GLN A 14 20.39 -13.01 -11.19
N VAL A 15 19.49 -13.61 -10.42
CA VAL A 15 18.67 -14.75 -10.87
C VAL A 15 17.79 -14.35 -12.05
N LEU A 16 17.15 -13.18 -11.97
CA LEU A 16 16.31 -12.66 -13.04
C LEU A 16 17.12 -12.37 -14.30
N GLN A 17 18.29 -11.75 -14.17
CA GLN A 17 19.21 -11.52 -15.29
C GLN A 17 19.65 -12.84 -15.93
N GLY A 18 19.98 -13.85 -15.12
CA GLY A 18 20.32 -15.20 -15.58
C GLY A 18 19.17 -15.90 -16.33
N SER A 19 17.92 -15.54 -16.04
CA SER A 19 16.73 -16.00 -16.75
C SER A 19 16.39 -15.20 -18.02
N GLY A 20 17.24 -14.22 -18.38
CA GLY A 20 17.05 -13.37 -19.55
C GLY A 20 16.27 -12.08 -19.30
N ALA A 21 16.01 -11.73 -18.03
CA ALA A 21 15.43 -10.43 -17.70
C ALA A 21 16.48 -9.32 -17.86
N LYS A 22 16.02 -8.14 -18.26
CA LYS A 22 16.85 -6.93 -18.28
C LYS A 22 16.57 -6.11 -17.04
N CYS A 23 17.48 -6.20 -16.07
CA CYS A 23 17.37 -5.52 -14.78
C CYS A 23 18.37 -4.37 -14.67
N GLY A 24 17.93 -3.22 -14.13
CA GLY A 24 18.80 -2.08 -13.81
C GLY A 24 19.30 -1.28 -15.02
N THR A 25 18.80 -1.57 -16.22
CA THR A 25 19.23 -0.94 -17.48
C THR A 25 18.33 0.21 -17.93
N GLY A 26 17.36 0.61 -17.13
CA GLY A 26 16.43 1.70 -17.46
C GLY A 26 15.51 1.37 -18.65
N GLU A 27 15.16 0.09 -18.81
CA GLU A 27 14.21 -0.35 -19.85
C GLU A 27 12.84 0.32 -19.69
N LYS A 28 12.10 0.41 -20.80
CA LYS A 28 10.83 1.13 -20.83
C LYS A 28 9.80 0.42 -19.93
N GLN A 29 9.34 1.12 -18.89
CA GLN A 29 8.29 0.69 -17.98
C GLN A 29 6.91 0.91 -18.62
N LYS A 30 6.06 -0.11 -18.63
CA LYS A 30 4.69 -0.07 -19.16
C LYS A 30 3.65 -0.27 -18.06
N ILE A 31 3.94 -1.12 -17.07
CA ILE A 31 3.04 -1.48 -15.98
C ILE A 31 3.52 -0.83 -14.69
N LEU A 32 4.80 -1.00 -14.35
CA LEU A 32 5.36 -0.56 -13.08
C LEU A 32 6.01 0.83 -13.23
N THR A 33 5.23 1.85 -13.59
CA THR A 33 5.73 3.20 -13.98
C THR A 33 6.39 4.02 -12.87
N HIS A 34 6.19 3.63 -11.61
CA HIS A 34 6.80 4.28 -10.44
C HIS A 34 8.06 3.54 -9.95
N CYS A 35 8.49 2.52 -10.68
CA CYS A 35 9.64 1.72 -10.28
C CYS A 35 10.94 2.51 -10.47
N PRO A 36 11.82 2.58 -9.45
CA PRO A 36 13.15 3.14 -9.64
C PRO A 36 13.92 2.38 -10.74
N PRO A 37 14.58 3.07 -11.68
CA PRO A 37 15.23 2.42 -12.82
C PRO A 37 16.24 1.33 -12.46
N GLY A 38 16.95 1.49 -11.34
CA GLY A 38 17.93 0.52 -10.85
C GLY A 38 17.32 -0.75 -10.25
N GLN A 39 16.04 -0.71 -9.86
CA GLN A 39 15.31 -1.81 -9.22
C GLN A 39 14.32 -2.47 -10.20
N PHE A 40 14.15 -1.87 -11.39
CA PHE A 40 13.27 -2.36 -12.43
C PHE A 40 13.90 -3.50 -13.23
N CYS A 41 13.13 -4.56 -13.41
CA CYS A 41 13.42 -5.67 -14.30
C CYS A 41 12.32 -5.82 -15.36
N SER A 42 12.72 -5.80 -16.62
CA SER A 42 11.87 -6.19 -17.75
C SER A 42 12.08 -7.68 -18.03
N LEU A 43 11.03 -8.48 -17.88
CA LEU A 43 11.01 -9.91 -18.15
C LEU A 43 10.28 -10.18 -19.47
N PRO A 44 10.53 -11.33 -20.14
CA PRO A 44 9.75 -11.73 -21.32
C PRO A 44 8.24 -11.81 -21.07
N ALA A 45 7.84 -12.20 -19.85
CA ALA A 45 6.45 -12.39 -19.46
C ALA A 45 5.83 -11.18 -18.74
N GLY A 46 6.59 -10.12 -18.45
CA GLY A 46 6.07 -8.99 -17.68
C GLY A 46 7.13 -8.09 -17.08
N GLU A 47 6.75 -7.36 -16.04
CA GLU A 47 7.60 -6.38 -15.35
C GLU A 47 7.68 -6.72 -13.86
N MET A 48 8.85 -6.52 -13.25
CA MET A 48 9.04 -6.75 -11.83
C MET A 48 9.94 -5.68 -11.24
N CYS A 49 9.58 -5.19 -10.04
CA CYS A 49 10.45 -4.34 -9.24
C CYS A 49 11.02 -5.16 -8.09
N VAL A 50 12.34 -5.16 -7.98
CA VAL A 50 13.05 -5.86 -6.92
C VAL A 50 13.56 -4.82 -5.92
N TYR A 51 12.94 -4.79 -4.76
CA TYR A 51 13.20 -3.81 -3.71
C TYR A 51 13.85 -4.47 -2.49
N GLY A 52 14.81 -3.80 -1.86
CA GLY A 52 15.31 -4.21 -0.56
C GLY A 52 14.39 -3.76 0.58
N ILE A 53 14.70 -4.20 1.81
CA ILE A 53 14.02 -3.71 3.03
C ILE A 53 14.10 -2.17 3.17
N GLN A 54 15.21 -1.59 2.69
CA GLN A 54 15.46 -0.15 2.73
C GLN A 54 14.43 0.65 1.90
N ASP A 55 13.87 0.00 0.87
CA ASP A 55 13.00 0.62 -0.12
C ASP A 55 11.52 0.27 0.09
N ILE A 56 11.14 -0.28 1.24
CA ILE A 56 9.76 -0.74 1.50
C ILE A 56 8.73 0.37 1.32
N SER A 57 9.09 1.62 1.63
CA SER A 57 8.23 2.79 1.41
C SER A 57 7.87 3.01 -0.07
N HIS A 58 8.69 2.54 -1.00
CA HIS A 58 8.49 2.69 -2.45
C HIS A 58 7.73 1.53 -3.09
N MET A 59 7.43 0.46 -2.33
CA MET A 59 6.71 -0.71 -2.83
C MET A 59 5.20 -0.47 -3.04
N GLN A 60 4.69 0.71 -2.67
CA GLN A 60 3.27 1.04 -2.80
C GLN A 60 2.98 1.57 -4.20
N GLN A 61 2.44 0.71 -5.07
CA GLN A 61 1.87 1.13 -6.35
C GLN A 61 0.46 1.69 -6.25
N VAL A 62 -0.18 1.53 -5.09
CA VAL A 62 -1.53 2.03 -4.86
C VAL A 62 -1.42 3.48 -4.39
N SER A 63 -1.93 4.39 -5.22
CA SER A 63 -2.00 5.81 -4.91
C SER A 63 -3.04 6.07 -3.81
N SER A 64 -2.86 7.15 -3.04
CA SER A 64 -3.87 7.61 -2.07
C SER A 64 -5.22 7.88 -2.74
N THR A 65 -5.22 8.27 -4.01
CA THR A 65 -6.41 8.48 -4.83
C THR A 65 -7.14 7.18 -5.18
N GLU A 66 -6.44 6.10 -5.48
CA GLU A 66 -7.05 4.78 -5.73
C GLU A 66 -7.65 4.22 -4.45
N ILE A 67 -6.94 4.35 -3.32
CA ILE A 67 -7.49 3.97 -2.01
C ILE A 67 -8.74 4.80 -1.73
N PHE A 68 -8.69 6.13 -1.93
CA PHE A 68 -9.83 7.02 -1.73
C PHE A 68 -11.04 6.64 -2.57
N GLN A 69 -10.85 6.30 -3.85
CA GLN A 69 -11.94 5.87 -4.72
C GLN A 69 -12.63 4.59 -4.25
N ILE A 70 -11.89 3.65 -3.66
CA ILE A 70 -12.44 2.40 -3.12
C ILE A 70 -13.22 2.66 -1.82
N ILE A 71 -12.74 3.58 -0.98
CA ILE A 71 -13.35 3.84 0.34
C ILE A 71 -14.39 4.97 0.35
N LYS A 72 -14.61 5.67 -0.77
CA LYS A 72 -15.53 6.82 -0.86
C LYS A 72 -16.95 6.51 -0.38
N ASP A 73 -17.38 5.25 -0.55
CA ASP A 73 -18.72 4.77 -0.20
C ASP A 73 -18.80 4.21 1.23
N VAL A 74 -17.65 4.11 1.92
CA VAL A 74 -17.59 3.70 3.33
C VAL A 74 -17.80 4.94 4.20
N PRO A 75 -18.87 5.01 5.02
CA PRO A 75 -19.11 6.16 5.87
C PRO A 75 -17.94 6.33 6.84
N PRO A 76 -17.31 7.52 6.88
CA PRO A 76 -16.15 7.74 7.75
C PRO A 76 -16.54 7.61 9.22
N MET A 77 -15.59 7.15 10.05
CA MET A 77 -15.76 7.06 11.51
C MET A 77 -16.23 8.41 12.09
N PHE A 78 -15.76 9.53 11.53
CA PHE A 78 -16.13 10.89 11.88
C PHE A 78 -17.22 11.49 10.96
N SER A 79 -18.20 10.69 10.54
CA SER A 79 -19.40 11.23 9.89
C SER A 79 -20.24 12.02 10.89
N LEU A 80 -20.84 13.12 10.44
CA LEU A 80 -21.71 13.99 11.24
C LEU A 80 -22.87 13.21 11.89
N MET A 81 -23.35 12.16 11.20
CA MET A 81 -24.38 11.25 11.71
C MET A 81 -23.87 10.37 12.86
N ASN A 82 -22.66 9.81 12.74
CA ASN A 82 -22.03 9.00 13.79
C ASN A 82 -21.67 9.85 15.02
N LEU A 83 -21.23 11.09 14.78
CA LEU A 83 -20.93 12.07 15.83
C LEU A 83 -22.20 12.47 16.60
N GLY A 84 -23.31 12.68 15.89
CA GLY A 84 -24.62 12.89 16.49
C GLY A 84 -25.10 11.71 17.34
N LEU A 85 -24.97 10.49 16.81
CA LEU A 85 -25.34 9.27 17.55
C LEU A 85 -24.49 9.10 18.82
N LEU A 86 -23.16 9.31 18.74
CA LEU A 86 -22.26 9.26 19.89
C LEU A 86 -22.64 10.30 20.96
N ALA A 87 -22.95 11.53 20.56
CA ALA A 87 -23.39 12.58 21.47
C ALA A 87 -24.70 12.20 22.18
N VAL A 88 -25.66 11.61 21.46
CA VAL A 88 -26.93 11.13 22.03
C VAL A 88 -26.67 10.01 23.05
N ILE A 89 -25.87 9.00 22.69
CA ILE A 89 -25.53 7.90 23.61
C ILE A 89 -24.86 8.44 24.88
N PHE A 90 -23.94 9.39 24.74
CA PHE A 90 -23.26 10.02 25.86
C PHE A 90 -24.23 10.79 26.78
N LEU A 91 -25.13 11.59 26.22
CA LEU A 91 -26.13 12.34 26.98
C LEU A 91 -27.14 11.42 27.68
N VAL A 92 -27.59 10.36 27.02
CA VAL A 92 -28.46 9.34 27.62
C VAL A 92 -27.76 8.64 28.78
N GLY A 93 -26.48 8.28 28.61
CA GLY A 93 -25.66 7.69 29.68
C GLY A 93 -25.54 8.61 30.90
N LEU A 94 -25.29 9.90 30.70
CA LEU A 94 -25.26 10.90 31.78
C LEU A 94 -26.63 11.07 32.46
N PHE A 95 -27.71 11.11 31.68
CA PHE A 95 -29.07 11.24 32.22
C PHE A 95 -29.47 10.04 33.09
N ILE A 96 -29.16 8.83 32.63
CA ILE A 96 -29.42 7.61 33.40
C ILE A 96 -28.55 7.59 34.66
N GLY A 97 -27.25 7.89 34.55
CA GLY A 97 -26.33 7.91 35.69
C GLY A 97 -26.69 8.94 36.77
N THR A 98 -27.27 10.08 36.39
CA THR A 98 -27.75 11.11 37.33
C THR A 98 -29.09 10.75 38.00
N ARG A 99 -29.87 9.84 37.40
CA ARG A 99 -31.18 9.37 37.93
C ARG A 99 -31.09 8.10 38.79
N ILE A 100 -30.00 7.35 38.69
CA ILE A 100 -29.74 6.13 39.48
C ILE A 100 -29.04 6.44 40.82
N LYS A 101 -28.70 7.70 41.07
CA LYS A 101 -28.18 8.19 42.35
C LYS A 101 -29.31 8.54 43.31
#